data_AF-A0A385BUY3-F1
#
_entry.id   AF-A0A385BUY3-F1
#
_cell.length_a   1.000
_cell.length_b   1.000
_cell.length_c   1.000
_cell.angle_alpha   90.00
_cell.angle_beta   90.00
_cell.angle_gamma   90.00
#
_symmetry.space_group_name_H-M   'P 1'
#
loop_
_entity.id
_entity.type
_entity.pdbx_description
1 polymer ?
#
loop_
_entity_poly.entity_id
_entity_poly.type
_entity_poly.pdbx_seq_one_letter_code
_entity_poly.pdbx_strand_id
1 'polypeptide(L)'
;MNKKKLQLEQLDRKLKGFTVAAQVTPPPTGWLKAVRVSLGMSLQQLAGKLSITKQSVQEIEKREKEGNITLKTLKDTANALDMQLVYGFVPKDGTLDDLIERKAKELAIHIVSRTSNTMKLEDQENSKQRLKKAIEERTAIIKNEMPKMLWD
;
A
#
# COMPACT_ATOMS: atom_id res chain seq x y z
N MET A 1 8.25 5.35 26.37
CA MET A 1 7.49 4.82 25.21
C MET A 1 8.29 5.12 23.94
N ASN A 2 8.59 4.11 23.11
CA ASN A 2 9.48 4.24 21.96
C ASN A 2 8.88 5.20 20.90
N LYS A 3 9.58 6.30 20.56
CA LYS A 3 9.09 7.37 19.65
C LYS A 3 8.55 6.84 18.33
N LYS A 4 9.14 5.76 17.80
CA LYS A 4 8.71 5.11 16.55
C LYS A 4 7.33 4.48 16.64
N LYS A 5 6.99 3.86 17.78
CA LYS A 5 5.69 3.20 17.99
C LYS A 5 4.55 4.23 17.96
N LEU A 6 4.75 5.37 18.62
CA LEU A 6 3.80 6.48 18.58
C LEU A 6 3.62 7.05 17.17
N GLN A 7 4.71 7.19 16.40
CA GLN A 7 4.64 7.65 15.00
C GLN A 7 3.84 6.68 14.13
N LEU A 8 4.01 5.37 14.34
CA LEU A 8 3.26 4.34 13.62
C LEU A 8 1.77 4.42 13.96
N GLU A 9 1.42 4.46 15.25
CA GLU A 9 0.02 4.56 15.69
C GLU A 9 -0.67 5.82 15.13
N GLN A 10 0.02 6.96 15.12
CA GLN A 10 -0.51 8.19 14.55
C GLN A 10 -0.69 8.12 13.04
N LEU A 11 0.25 7.50 12.33
CA LEU A 11 0.15 7.31 10.88
C LEU A 11 -0.99 6.34 10.55
N ASP A 12 -1.09 5.22 11.24
CA ASP A 12 -2.14 4.22 11.04
C ASP A 12 -3.54 4.83 11.22
N ARG A 13 -3.73 5.68 12.23
CA ARG A 13 -4.97 6.46 12.42
C ARG A 13 -5.32 7.34 11.21
N LYS A 14 -4.32 7.96 10.56
CA LYS A 14 -4.54 8.76 9.35
C LYS A 14 -4.87 7.88 8.15
N LEU A 15 -4.21 6.74 8.00
CA LEU A 15 -4.43 5.81 6.88
C LEU A 15 -5.80 5.13 6.93
N LYS A 16 -6.39 4.95 8.13
CA LYS A 16 -7.74 4.40 8.29
C LYS A 16 -8.79 5.11 7.43
N GLY A 17 -8.67 6.43 7.23
CA GLY A 17 -9.61 7.18 6.37
C GLY A 17 -9.62 6.75 4.91
N PHE A 18 -8.54 6.14 4.41
CA PHE A 18 -8.43 5.66 3.03
C PHE A 18 -8.96 4.24 2.81
N THR A 19 -9.26 3.50 3.87
CA THR A 19 -9.72 2.10 3.77
C THR A 19 -11.04 1.96 3.01
N VAL A 20 -11.99 2.87 3.27
CA VAL A 20 -13.27 2.91 2.57
C VAL A 20 -13.07 3.33 1.11
N ALA A 21 -12.20 4.30 0.84
CA ALA A 21 -11.89 4.74 -0.51
C ALA A 21 -11.25 3.62 -1.36
N ALA A 22 -10.46 2.73 -0.76
CA ALA A 22 -9.85 1.60 -1.46
C ALA A 22 -10.85 0.51 -1.90
N GLN A 23 -12.07 0.50 -1.34
CA GLN A 23 -13.13 -0.42 -1.78
C GLN A 23 -13.85 0.06 -3.05
N VAL A 24 -13.65 1.32 -3.43
CA VAL A 24 -14.25 1.87 -4.64
C VAL A 24 -13.55 1.29 -5.86
N THR A 25 -14.31 0.55 -6.68
CA THR A 25 -13.79 0.03 -7.94
C THR A 25 -13.76 1.17 -8.98
N PRO A 26 -12.60 1.44 -9.61
CA PRO A 26 -12.53 2.48 -10.63
C PRO A 26 -13.37 2.12 -11.86
N PRO A 27 -13.96 3.11 -12.56
CA PRO A 27 -14.66 2.87 -13.82
C PRO A 27 -13.76 2.18 -14.87
N PRO A 28 -14.27 1.27 -15.73
CA PRO A 28 -13.47 0.59 -16.75
C PRO A 28 -12.78 1.51 -17.76
N THR A 29 -13.27 2.74 -17.88
CA THR A 29 -12.73 3.78 -18.75
C THR A 29 -11.71 4.69 -18.06
N GLY A 30 -11.46 4.50 -16.77
CA GLY A 30 -10.71 5.45 -15.92
C GLY A 30 -11.60 6.56 -15.37
N TRP A 31 -11.17 7.17 -14.26
CA TRP A 31 -11.90 8.25 -13.59
C TRP A 31 -11.99 9.50 -14.46
N LEU A 32 -10.91 9.88 -15.13
CA LEU A 32 -10.86 11.13 -15.88
C LEU A 32 -11.87 11.15 -17.02
N LYS A 33 -11.89 10.07 -17.82
CA LYS A 33 -12.83 9.93 -18.93
C LYS A 33 -14.27 9.82 -18.44
N ALA A 34 -14.51 9.03 -17.39
CA ALA A 34 -15.85 8.85 -16.84
C ALA A 34 -16.43 10.18 -16.34
N VAL A 35 -15.65 10.95 -15.58
CA VAL A 35 -16.05 12.27 -15.09
C VAL A 35 -16.29 13.23 -16.24
N ARG A 36 -15.32 13.39 -17.16
CA ARG A 36 -15.44 14.34 -18.27
C ARG A 36 -16.70 14.09 -19.09
N VAL A 37 -16.96 12.82 -19.44
CA VAL A 37 -18.14 12.44 -20.23
C VAL A 37 -19.43 12.66 -19.45
N SER A 38 -19.45 12.33 -18.15
CA SER A 38 -20.64 12.54 -17.30
C SER A 38 -20.99 14.01 -17.11
N LEU A 39 -19.99 14.90 -17.14
CA LEU A 39 -20.18 16.36 -17.13
C LEU A 39 -20.54 16.93 -18.51
N GLY A 40 -20.70 16.10 -19.55
CA GLY A 40 -21.02 16.55 -20.91
C GLY A 40 -19.87 17.30 -21.60
N MET A 41 -18.63 17.17 -21.10
CA MET A 41 -17.48 17.90 -21.61
C MET A 41 -16.81 17.15 -22.76
N SER A 42 -16.55 17.83 -23.87
CA SER A 42 -15.76 17.30 -24.99
C SER A 42 -14.25 17.28 -24.67
N LEU A 43 -13.49 16.46 -25.40
CA LEU A 43 -12.02 16.47 -25.29
C LEU A 43 -11.43 17.85 -25.58
N GLN A 44 -12.02 18.61 -26.52
CA GLN A 44 -11.55 19.95 -26.88
C GLN A 44 -11.75 20.96 -25.74
N GLN A 45 -12.84 20.85 -24.99
CA GLN A 45 -13.11 21.72 -23.84
C GLN A 45 -12.13 21.44 -22.69
N LEU A 46 -11.89 20.17 -22.37
CA LEU A 46 -10.89 19.83 -21.35
C LEU A 46 -9.48 20.24 -21.80
N ALA A 47 -9.16 20.06 -23.08
CA ALA A 47 -7.89 20.48 -23.66
C ALA A 47 -7.69 22.00 -23.54
N GLY A 48 -8.74 22.78 -23.80
CA GLY A 48 -8.75 24.23 -23.61
C GLY A 48 -8.53 24.64 -22.16
N LYS A 49 -9.18 23.97 -21.19
CA LYS A 49 -8.96 24.22 -19.76
C LYS A 49 -7.53 23.90 -19.30
N LEU A 50 -6.88 22.93 -19.95
CA LEU A 50 -5.51 22.51 -19.65
C LEU A 50 -4.45 23.21 -20.50
N SER A 51 -4.85 24.06 -21.46
CA SER A 51 -3.95 24.68 -22.45
C SER A 51 -3.08 23.67 -23.21
N ILE A 52 -3.64 22.52 -23.57
CA ILE A 52 -2.97 21.44 -24.33
C ILE A 52 -3.79 21.03 -25.55
N THR A 53 -3.29 20.07 -26.32
CA THR A 53 -4.00 19.53 -27.49
C THR A 53 -5.07 18.51 -27.09
N LYS A 54 -6.07 18.34 -27.96
CA LYS A 54 -7.08 17.27 -27.85
C LYS A 54 -6.44 15.88 -27.78
N GLN A 55 -5.40 15.62 -28.59
CA GLN A 55 -4.67 14.34 -28.56
C GLN A 55 -3.99 14.11 -27.21
N SER A 56 -3.41 15.15 -26.61
CA SER A 56 -2.79 15.06 -25.29
C SER A 56 -3.80 14.68 -24.20
N VAL A 57 -5.01 15.24 -24.22
CA VAL A 57 -6.08 14.84 -23.28
C VAL A 57 -6.47 13.38 -23.47
N GLN A 58 -6.63 12.93 -24.71
CA GLN A 58 -6.96 11.54 -25.00
C GLN A 58 -5.88 10.57 -24.48
N GLU A 59 -4.61 10.95 -24.63
CA GLU A 59 -3.47 10.18 -24.10
C GLU A 59 -3.43 10.20 -22.56
N ILE A 60 -3.77 11.32 -21.92
CA ILE A 60 -3.90 11.42 -20.46
C ILE A 60 -4.97 10.46 -19.95
N GLU A 61 -6.16 10.44 -20.56
CA GLU A 61 -7.23 9.49 -20.19
C GLU A 61 -6.80 8.03 -20.35
N LYS A 62 -6.10 7.72 -21.44
CA LYS A 62 -5.57 6.38 -21.70
C LYS A 62 -4.54 5.96 -20.64
N ARG A 63 -3.57 6.83 -20.34
CA ARG A 63 -2.53 6.56 -19.34
C ARG A 63 -3.09 6.43 -17.94
N GLU A 64 -4.10 7.20 -17.56
CA GLU A 64 -4.77 7.05 -16.26
C GLU A 64 -5.43 5.68 -16.15
N LYS A 65 -6.18 5.26 -17.17
CA LYS A 65 -6.77 3.92 -17.23
C LYS A 65 -5.71 2.81 -17.13
N GLU A 66 -4.56 3.00 -17.76
CA GLU A 66 -3.45 2.02 -17.75
C GLU A 66 -2.58 2.09 -16.49
N GLY A 67 -2.78 3.08 -15.61
CA GLY A 67 -1.94 3.30 -14.42
C GLY A 67 -0.58 3.93 -14.71
N ASN A 68 -0.34 4.42 -15.93
CA ASN A 68 0.93 5.00 -16.40
C ASN A 68 0.95 6.53 -16.36
N ILE A 69 0.13 7.15 -15.50
CA ILE A 69 0.02 8.59 -15.36
C ILE A 69 0.81 9.10 -14.15
N THR A 70 1.37 10.30 -14.25
CA THR A 70 2.01 10.95 -13.09
C THR A 70 0.95 11.55 -12.17
N LEU A 71 1.20 11.55 -10.85
CA LEU A 71 0.33 12.22 -9.88
C LEU A 71 0.16 13.71 -10.18
N LYS A 72 1.20 14.37 -10.73
CA LYS A 72 1.13 15.77 -11.13
C LYS A 72 0.09 15.97 -12.24
N THR A 73 0.19 15.21 -13.33
CA THR A 73 -0.77 15.31 -14.44
C THR A 73 -2.19 14.98 -14.00
N LEU A 74 -2.35 13.97 -13.13
CA LEU A 74 -3.66 13.61 -12.59
C LEU A 74 -4.24 14.75 -11.73
N LYS A 75 -3.41 15.38 -10.89
CA LYS A 75 -3.82 16.54 -10.06
C LYS A 75 -4.19 17.74 -10.91
N ASP A 76 -3.39 18.08 -11.92
CA ASP A 76 -3.64 19.21 -12.82
C ASP A 76 -4.94 18.99 -13.61
N THR A 77 -5.19 17.75 -14.06
CA THR A 77 -6.43 17.39 -14.76
C THR A 77 -7.65 17.43 -13.83
N ALA A 78 -7.53 16.95 -12.59
CA ALA A 78 -8.59 17.06 -11.59
C ALA A 78 -8.94 18.53 -11.33
N ASN A 79 -7.94 19.40 -11.14
CA ASN A 79 -8.16 20.83 -10.94
C ASN A 79 -8.88 21.48 -12.13
N ALA A 80 -8.54 21.10 -13.37
CA ALA A 80 -9.23 21.60 -14.57
C ALA A 80 -10.70 21.15 -14.63
N LEU A 81 -11.03 20.02 -14.02
CA LEU A 81 -12.41 19.53 -13.86
C LEU A 81 -13.10 20.10 -12.60
N ASP A 82 -12.49 21.10 -11.94
CA ASP A 82 -12.96 21.69 -10.68
C ASP A 82 -13.08 20.63 -9.56
N MET A 83 -12.15 19.68 -9.55
CA MET A 83 -12.06 18.57 -8.59
C MET A 83 -10.71 18.55 -7.87
N GLN A 84 -10.69 17.94 -6.68
CA GLN A 84 -9.46 17.71 -5.92
C GLN A 84 -9.01 16.25 -6.04
N LEU A 85 -7.76 16.02 -6.46
CA LEU A 85 -7.14 14.70 -6.34
C LEU A 85 -6.79 14.40 -4.88
N VAL A 86 -7.33 13.31 -4.36
CA VAL A 86 -6.98 12.73 -3.06
C VAL A 86 -6.21 11.43 -3.30
N TYR A 87 -5.02 11.27 -2.72
CA TYR A 87 -4.21 10.06 -2.82
C TYR A 87 -3.75 9.61 -1.43
N GLY A 88 -3.54 8.31 -1.27
CA GLY A 88 -3.09 7.71 -0.03
C GLY A 88 -2.68 6.26 -0.21
N PHE A 89 -1.97 5.72 0.78
CA PHE A 89 -1.59 4.31 0.82
C PHE A 89 -2.53 3.55 1.76
N VAL A 90 -2.87 2.32 1.41
CA VAL A 90 -3.63 1.41 2.28
C VAL A 90 -2.80 0.14 2.50
N PRO A 91 -2.50 -0.23 3.75
CA PRO A 91 -1.79 -1.48 4.04
C PRO A 91 -2.57 -2.69 3.53
N LYS A 92 -1.87 -3.62 2.87
CA LYS A 92 -2.49 -4.87 2.38
C LYS A 92 -2.99 -5.77 3.51
N ASP A 93 -2.34 -5.67 4.68
CA ASP A 93 -2.61 -6.49 5.86
C ASP A 93 -3.62 -5.85 6.83
N GLY A 94 -4.25 -4.73 6.46
CA GLY A 94 -5.16 -3.98 7.32
C GLY A 94 -4.48 -2.76 7.95
N THR A 95 -3.59 -2.99 8.91
CA THR A 95 -2.83 -1.91 9.58
C THR A 95 -1.33 -1.97 9.31
N LEU A 96 -0.61 -0.89 9.64
CA LEU A 96 0.85 -0.90 9.62
C LEU A 96 1.45 -1.85 10.68
N ASP A 97 0.74 -2.09 11.79
CA ASP A 97 1.20 -3.03 12.82
C ASP A 97 1.10 -4.47 12.32
N ASP A 98 0.01 -4.82 11.61
CA ASP A 98 -0.18 -6.13 10.97
C ASP A 98 0.89 -6.40 9.90
N LEU A 99 1.23 -5.37 9.11
CA LEU A 99 2.33 -5.43 8.14
C LEU A 99 3.66 -5.77 8.81
N ILE A 100 3.99 -5.09 9.92
CA ILE A 100 5.23 -5.33 10.68
C ILE A 100 5.21 -6.72 11.29
N GLU A 101 4.08 -7.15 11.86
CA GLU A 101 3.95 -8.46 12.48
C GLU A 101 4.16 -9.58 11.47
N ARG A 102 3.55 -9.48 10.29
CA ARG A 102 3.76 -10.44 9.21
C ARG A 102 5.24 -10.49 8.80
N LYS A 103 5.88 -9.33 8.61
CA LYS A 103 7.31 -9.26 8.25
C LYS A 103 8.23 -9.80 9.34
N ALA A 104 7.92 -9.51 10.60
CA ALA A 104 8.68 -10.00 11.74
C ALA A 104 8.59 -11.52 11.85
N LYS A 105 7.40 -12.08 11.59
CA LYS A 105 7.16 -13.52 11.58
C LYS A 105 7.89 -14.21 10.43
N GLU A 106 7.85 -13.66 9.22
CA GLU A 106 8.63 -14.13 8.05
C GLU A 106 10.12 -14.22 8.40
N LEU A 107 10.69 -13.14 8.97
CA LEU A 107 12.09 -13.10 9.37
C LEU A 107 12.41 -14.07 10.53
N ALA A 108 11.54 -14.16 11.53
CA ALA A 108 11.70 -15.09 12.65
C ALA A 108 11.75 -16.55 12.16
N ILE A 109 10.86 -16.93 11.24
CA ILE A 109 10.84 -18.26 10.61
C ILE A 109 12.18 -18.52 9.90
N HIS A 110 12.69 -17.56 9.13
CA HIS A 110 13.98 -17.69 8.45
C HIS A 110 15.16 -17.85 9.42
N ILE A 111 15.18 -17.11 10.53
CA ILE A 111 16.27 -17.19 11.52
C ILE A 111 16.21 -18.54 12.24
N VAL A 112 15.05 -18.91 12.76
CA VAL A 112 14.88 -20.13 13.55
C VAL A 112 15.08 -21.38 12.69
N SER A 113 14.58 -21.39 11.45
CA SER A 113 14.80 -22.52 10.52
C SER A 113 16.28 -22.78 10.25
N ARG A 114 17.09 -21.73 10.03
CA ARG A 114 18.55 -21.86 9.86
C ARG A 114 19.25 -22.46 11.08
N THR A 115 18.84 -22.07 12.29
CA THR A 115 19.42 -22.59 13.54
C THR A 115 18.94 -24.02 13.86
N SER A 116 17.74 -24.40 13.40
CA SER A 116 17.13 -25.71 13.68
C SER A 116 17.67 -26.88 12.84
N ASN A 117 18.49 -26.62 11.80
CA ASN A 117 19.11 -27.67 10.98
C ASN A 117 20.05 -28.60 11.76
N THR A 118 20.39 -28.26 13.01
CA THR A 118 21.23 -29.06 13.92
C THR A 118 20.42 -29.98 14.86
N MET A 119 19.07 -29.99 14.81
CA MET A 119 18.19 -30.62 15.82
C MET A 119 17.32 -31.78 15.29
N LYS A 120 17.84 -32.63 14.39
CA LYS A 120 17.07 -33.72 13.78
C LYS A 120 16.96 -35.04 14.59
N LEU A 121 17.39 -35.08 15.86
CA LEU A 121 17.60 -36.34 16.59
C LEU A 121 16.74 -36.54 17.86
N GLU A 122 15.81 -35.64 18.21
CA GLU A 122 14.95 -35.80 19.40
C GLU A 122 13.46 -35.63 19.07
N ASP A 123 12.62 -36.41 19.78
CA ASP A 123 11.15 -36.57 19.69
C ASP A 123 10.39 -35.48 18.91
N GLN A 124 9.79 -35.90 17.79
CA GLN A 124 9.25 -35.00 16.75
C GLN A 124 8.05 -34.14 17.19
N GLU A 125 7.34 -34.51 18.27
CA GLU A 125 6.13 -33.80 18.71
C GLU A 125 6.45 -32.60 19.61
N ASN A 126 7.35 -32.78 20.60
CA ASN A 126 7.87 -31.70 21.45
C ASN A 126 8.68 -30.67 20.63
N SER A 127 9.39 -31.13 19.61
CA SER A 127 10.20 -30.27 18.72
C SER A 127 9.35 -29.23 17.98
N LYS A 128 8.16 -29.60 17.47
CA LYS A 128 7.27 -28.67 16.75
C LYS A 128 6.71 -27.57 17.65
N GLN A 129 6.28 -27.91 18.86
CA GLN A 129 5.76 -26.92 19.82
C GLN A 129 6.86 -25.95 20.26
N ARG A 130 8.07 -26.46 20.53
CA ARG A 130 9.23 -25.63 20.85
C ARG A 130 9.63 -24.71 19.70
N LEU A 131 9.60 -25.21 18.46
CA LEU A 131 9.89 -24.42 17.27
C LEU A 131 8.89 -23.27 17.10
N LYS A 132 7.59 -23.55 17.25
CA LYS A 132 6.54 -22.52 17.19
C LYS A 132 6.75 -21.44 18.25
N LYS A 133 7.02 -21.85 19.50
CA LYS A 133 7.30 -20.92 20.60
C LYS A 133 8.55 -20.05 20.32
N ALA A 134 9.63 -20.66 19.81
CA ALA A 134 10.83 -19.91 19.44
C ALA A 134 10.58 -18.89 18.32
N ILE A 135 9.73 -19.23 17.34
CA ILE A 135 9.31 -18.30 16.28
C ILE A 135 8.50 -17.13 16.88
N GLU A 136 7.54 -17.42 17.76
CA GLU A 136 6.69 -16.38 18.40
C GLU A 136 7.52 -15.42 19.26
N GLU A 137 8.40 -15.96 20.12
CA GLU A 137 9.32 -15.15 20.95
C GLU A 137 10.23 -14.29 20.08
N ARG A 138 10.81 -14.87 19.02
CA ARG A 138 11.67 -14.13 18.10
C ARG A 138 10.92 -13.06 17.32
N THR A 139 9.67 -13.33 16.93
CA THR A 139 8.77 -12.37 16.27
C THR A 139 8.53 -11.15 17.17
N ALA A 140 8.23 -11.37 18.45
CA ALA A 140 7.98 -10.30 19.41
C ALA A 140 9.22 -9.40 19.61
N ILE A 141 10.41 -10.00 19.67
CA ILE A 141 11.68 -9.26 19.75
C ILE A 141 11.88 -8.41 18.49
N ILE A 142 11.74 -9.00 17.30
CA ILE A 142 11.92 -8.30 16.01
C ILE A 142 10.91 -7.17 15.85
N LYS A 143 9.65 -7.37 16.23
CA LYS A 143 8.59 -6.34 16.19
C LYS A 143 8.93 -5.14 17.09
N ASN A 144 9.50 -5.40 18.27
CA ASN A 144 9.88 -4.34 19.21
C ASN A 144 11.16 -3.59 18.79
N GLU A 145 12.16 -4.32 18.31
CA GLU A 145 13.45 -3.73 17.91
C GLU A 145 13.38 -3.06 16.54
N MET A 146 12.52 -3.55 15.64
CA MET A 146 12.44 -3.16 14.22
C MET A 146 13.84 -3.04 13.57
N PRO A 147 14.62 -4.13 13.54
CA PRO A 147 15.95 -4.12 12.93
C PRO A 147 15.84 -3.81 11.42
N LYS A 148 16.90 -3.23 10.83
CA LYS A 148 16.92 -2.92 9.38
C LYS A 148 16.61 -4.14 8.50
N MET A 149 17.14 -5.30 8.89
CA MET A 149 16.91 -6.60 8.24
C MET A 149 15.44 -7.04 8.19
N LEU A 150 14.52 -6.38 8.91
CA LEU A 150 13.09 -6.60 8.78
C LEU A 150 12.58 -6.27 7.36
N TRP A 151 13.28 -5.36 6.67
CA TRP A 151 12.89 -4.80 5.38
C TRP A 151 13.78 -5.24 4.22
N ASP A 152 14.79 -6.06 4.49
CA ASP A 152 15.67 -6.69 3.49
C ASP A 152 15.06 -8.04 3.02
#